data_AF-A0A4P9C8S7-F1
#
_entry.id   AF-A0A4P9C8S7-F1
#
_cell.length_a   1.000
_cell.length_b   1.000
_cell.length_c   1.000
_cell.angle_alpha   90.00
_cell.angle_beta   90.00
_cell.angle_gamma   90.00
#
_symmetry.space_group_name_H-M   'P 1'
#
loop_
_entity.id
_entity.type
_entity.pdbx_description
1 polymer ?
#
loop_
_entity_poly.entity_id
_entity_poly.type
_entity_poly.pdbx_seq_one_letter_code
_entity_poly.pdbx_strand_id
1 'polypeptide(L)'
;MLASKGYYDGKNILPLEKLRLKKNQLVKITVLDEYADEKELARLTAKKGSSRGLFAKYANPQKIVQEKNAWSNAVKEKHTNDDTL
;
A
#
# COMPACT_ATOMS: atom_id res chain seq x y z
N MET A 1 -7.00 -23.24 -12.29
CA MET A 1 -6.17 -22.07 -11.94
C MET A 1 -5.72 -21.43 -13.25
N LEU A 2 -6.20 -20.23 -13.58
CA LEU A 2 -5.84 -19.58 -14.84
C LEU A 2 -4.54 -18.79 -14.61
N ALA A 3 -3.47 -19.17 -15.29
CA ALA A 3 -2.19 -18.47 -15.24
C ALA A 3 -1.97 -17.82 -16.61
N SER A 4 -1.89 -16.48 -16.66
CA SER A 4 -1.54 -15.76 -17.88
C SER A 4 -0.09 -15.32 -17.84
N LYS A 5 0.58 -15.36 -18.98
CA LYS A 5 1.89 -14.73 -19.14
C LYS A 5 1.72 -13.22 -19.28
N GLY A 6 2.73 -12.47 -18.88
CA GLY A 6 2.77 -11.01 -19.00
C GLY A 6 4.20 -10.51 -18.99
N TYR A 7 4.40 -9.25 -19.36
CA TYR A 7 5.69 -8.58 -19.26
C TYR A 7 5.66 -7.54 -18.13
N TYR A 8 6.84 -7.28 -17.58
CA TYR A 8 7.04 -6.23 -16.58
C TYR A 8 7.81 -5.07 -17.21
N ASP A 9 7.23 -3.87 -17.20
CA ASP A 9 7.82 -2.68 -17.81
C ASP A 9 8.67 -1.84 -16.82
N GLY A 10 8.92 -2.36 -15.61
CA GLY A 10 9.58 -1.65 -14.52
C GLY A 10 8.63 -0.90 -13.57
N LYS A 11 7.33 -0.82 -13.88
CA LYS A 11 6.31 -0.18 -13.03
C LYS A 11 5.02 -1.00 -12.93
N ASN A 12 4.53 -1.52 -14.04
CA ASN A 12 3.30 -2.27 -14.18
C ASN A 12 3.57 -3.68 -14.75
N ILE A 13 2.68 -4.60 -14.41
CA ILE A 13 2.64 -5.93 -15.02
C ILE A 13 1.55 -5.89 -16.09
N LEU A 14 1.96 -6.08 -17.34
CA LEU A 14 1.08 -6.00 -18.49
C LEU A 14 0.79 -7.43 -18.96
N PRO A 15 -0.43 -7.95 -18.71
CA PRO A 15 -0.78 -9.31 -19.12
C PRO A 15 -0.92 -9.36 -20.65
N LEU A 16 -0.44 -10.45 -21.26
CA LEU A 16 -0.60 -10.69 -22.70
C LEU A 16 -2.06 -11.00 -23.06
N GLU A 17 -2.82 -11.53 -22.10
CA GLU A 17 -4.21 -11.91 -22.26
C GLU A 17 -5.13 -11.02 -21.45
N LYS A 18 -6.39 -10.89 -21.91
CA LYS A 18 -7.39 -10.07 -21.23
C LYS A 18 -7.88 -10.76 -19.95
N LEU A 19 -7.30 -10.40 -18.82
CA LEU A 19 -7.70 -10.91 -17.50
C LEU A 19 -8.97 -10.23 -16.99
N ARG A 20 -9.95 -11.03 -16.55
CA ARG A 20 -11.13 -10.54 -15.82
C ARG A 20 -10.83 -10.55 -14.32
N LEU A 21 -10.20 -9.49 -13.82
CA LEU A 21 -9.91 -9.31 -12.40
C LEU A 21 -11.05 -8.59 -11.69
N LYS A 22 -11.43 -9.05 -10.50
CA LYS A 22 -12.36 -8.36 -9.60
C LYS A 22 -11.59 -7.52 -8.58
N LYS A 23 -12.21 -6.43 -8.11
CA LYS A 23 -11.66 -5.64 -6.99
C LYS A 23 -11.50 -6.54 -5.76
N ASN A 24 -10.39 -6.40 -5.03
CA ASN A 24 -10.01 -7.19 -3.85
C ASN A 24 -9.79 -8.68 -4.10
N GLN A 25 -9.50 -9.09 -5.34
CA GLN A 25 -9.10 -10.46 -5.64
C GLN A 25 -7.61 -10.68 -5.36
N LEU A 26 -7.29 -11.77 -4.65
CA LEU A 26 -5.89 -12.18 -4.44
C LEU A 26 -5.28 -12.64 -5.76
N VAL A 27 -4.12 -12.08 -6.10
CA VAL A 27 -3.32 -12.48 -7.27
C VAL A 27 -1.92 -12.88 -6.82
N LYS A 28 -1.39 -13.95 -7.43
CA LYS A 28 -0.02 -14.42 -7.22
C LYS A 28 0.77 -14.17 -8.50
N ILE A 29 1.85 -13.40 -8.39
CA ILE A 29 2.77 -13.14 -9.49
C ILE A 29 4.00 -14.01 -9.24
N THR A 30 4.39 -14.79 -10.24
CA THR A 30 5.56 -15.66 -10.19
C THR A 30 6.50 -15.22 -11.32
N VAL A 31 7.74 -14.91 -10.95
CA VAL A 31 8.82 -14.58 -11.87
C VAL A 31 9.85 -15.71 -11.76
N LEU A 32 10.27 -16.24 -12.89
CA LEU A 32 11.33 -17.26 -12.95
C LEU A 32 12.69 -16.58 -13.12
N ASP A 33 13.73 -17.20 -12.59
CA ASP A 33 15.10 -16.65 -12.62
C ASP A 33 15.62 -16.43 -14.05
N GLU A 34 15.16 -17.24 -15.01
CA GLU A 34 15.48 -17.10 -16.43
C GLU A 34 15.00 -15.78 -17.07
N TYR A 35 14.04 -15.08 -16.44
CA TYR A 35 13.52 -13.79 -16.90
C TYR A 35 13.86 -12.63 -15.96
N ALA A 36 14.60 -12.90 -14.88
CA ALA A 36 15.00 -11.88 -13.93
C ALA A 36 16.48 -11.53 -14.12
N ASP A 37 16.77 -10.26 -14.39
CA ASP A 37 18.13 -9.76 -14.27
C ASP A 37 18.51 -9.75 -12.78
N GLU A 38 19.61 -10.42 -12.44
CA GLU A 38 20.14 -10.55 -11.08
C GLU A 38 20.29 -9.18 -10.40
N LYS A 39 20.64 -8.15 -11.18
CA LYS A 39 20.78 -6.77 -10.69
C LYS A 39 19.45 -6.13 -10.31
N GLU A 40 18.40 -6.38 -11.07
CA GLU A 40 17.05 -5.87 -10.78
C GLU A 40 16.41 -6.63 -9.61
N LEU A 41 16.69 -7.93 -9.47
CA LEU A 41 16.24 -8.72 -8.32
C LEU A 41 16.85 -8.21 -7.01
N ALA A 42 18.15 -7.88 -7.01
CA ALA A 42 18.83 -7.26 -5.88
C ALA A 42 18.24 -5.88 -5.53
N ARG A 43 17.86 -5.08 -6.53
CA ARG A 43 17.19 -3.78 -6.32
C ARG A 43 15.80 -3.91 -5.72
N LEU A 44 15.00 -4.89 -6.17
CA LEU A 44 13.64 -5.14 -5.68
C LEU A 44 13.65 -5.66 -4.23
N THR A 45 14.63 -6.50 -3.89
CA THR A 45 14.81 -7.01 -2.52
C THR A 45 15.37 -5.95 -1.58
N ALA A 46 16.29 -5.09 -2.03
CA ALA A 46 16.81 -3.96 -1.25
C ALA A 46 15.72 -2.90 -0.93
N LYS A 47 14.70 -2.76 -1.77
CA LYS A 47 13.56 -1.84 -1.55
C LYS A 47 12.54 -2.34 -0.52
N LYS A 48 12.65 -3.56 0.02
CA LYS A 48 11.87 -3.95 1.20
C LYS A 48 12.39 -3.17 2.40
N GLY A 49 11.87 -1.95 2.55
CA GLY A 49 12.12 -1.11 3.70
C GLY A 49 11.88 -1.91 4.98
N SER A 50 12.91 -1.93 5.83
CA SER A 50 12.85 -2.56 7.14
C SER A 50 11.57 -2.12 7.86
N SER A 51 10.79 -3.08 8.35
CA SER A 51 9.60 -2.80 9.14
C SER A 51 9.95 -2.16 10.50
N ARG A 52 11.21 -2.27 10.93
CA ARG A 52 11.73 -1.56 12.10
C ARG A 52 11.75 -0.07 11.82
N GLY A 53 10.92 0.67 12.53
CA GLY A 53 10.85 2.14 12.46
C GLY A 53 9.68 2.70 11.65
N LEU A 54 8.92 1.88 10.92
CA LEU A 54 7.70 2.35 10.22
C LEU A 54 6.69 2.99 11.19
N PHE A 55 6.57 2.41 12.39
CA PHE A 55 5.66 2.91 13.42
C PHE A 55 6.28 3.93 14.38
N ALA A 56 7.56 4.30 14.20
CA ALA A 56 8.22 5.27 15.09
C ALA A 56 7.50 6.63 15.11
N LYS A 57 6.85 7.00 13.99
CA LYS A 57 6.06 8.24 13.89
C LYS A 57 4.78 8.26 14.73
N TYR A 58 4.33 7.08 15.18
CA TYR A 58 3.16 6.88 16.05
C TYR A 58 3.56 6.62 17.52
N ALA A 59 4.85 6.41 17.81
CA ALA A 59 5.35 6.25 19.17
C ALA A 59 5.42 7.58 19.96
N ASN A 60 4.91 8.69 19.42
CA ASN A 60 4.89 9.98 20.12
C ASN A 60 3.71 10.04 21.12
N PRO A 61 3.98 10.18 22.43
CA PRO A 61 2.93 10.26 23.47
C PRO A 61 1.89 11.35 23.22
N GLN A 62 2.26 12.47 22.60
CA GLN A 62 1.35 13.58 22.30
C GLN A 62 0.30 13.20 21.25
N LYS A 63 0.66 12.34 20.29
CA LYS A 63 -0.26 11.88 19.24
C LYS A 63 -1.30 10.89 19.76
N ILE A 64 -0.94 10.09 20.77
CA ILE A 64 -1.88 9.18 21.43
C ILE A 64 -3.03 9.96 22.08
N VAL A 65 -2.73 11.11 22.67
CA VAL A 65 -3.76 12.00 23.26
C VAL A 65 -4.65 12.62 22.18
N GLN A 66 -4.06 13.02 21.05
CA GLN A 66 -4.80 13.55 19.90
C GLN A 66 -5.71 12.49 19.26
N GLU A 67 -5.25 11.25 19.13
CA GLU A 67 -6.02 10.13 18.58
C GLU A 67 -7.25 9.80 19.45
N LYS A 68 -7.11 9.80 20.78
CA LYS A 68 -8.25 9.57 21.69
C LYS A 68 -9.37 10.60 21.51
N ASN A 69 -9.00 11.85 21.24
CA ASN A 69 -9.94 12.95 21.09
C ASN A 69 -10.31 13.25 19.63
N ALA A 70 -9.73 12.54 18.66
CA ALA A 70 -9.88 12.83 17.24
C ALA A 70 -11.34 12.80 16.78
N TRP A 71 -12.09 11.79 17.23
CA TRP A 71 -13.51 11.65 16.89
C TRP A 71 -14.36 12.74 17.55
N SER A 72 -14.10 13.06 18.82
CA SER A 72 -14.82 14.13 19.52
C SER A 72 -14.56 15.50 18.89
N ASN A 73 -13.31 15.77 18.51
CA ASN A 73 -12.93 17.03 17.86
C ASN A 73 -13.52 17.13 16.44
N ALA A 74 -13.49 16.06 15.65
CA ALA A 74 -14.10 16.04 14.31
C ALA A 74 -15.63 16.25 14.37
N VAL A 75 -16.30 15.74 15.40
CA VAL A 75 -17.72 15.98 15.64
C VAL A 75 -17.96 17.44 16.02
N LYS A 76 -17.13 18.01 16.91
CA LYS A 76 -17.22 19.44 17.27
C LYS A 76 -16.99 20.35 16.06
N GLU A 77 -15.95 20.13 15.26
CA GLU A 77 -15.67 20.93 14.06
C GLU A 77 -16.82 20.91 13.04
N LYS A 78 -17.54 19.78 12.93
CA LYS A 78 -18.72 19.70 12.06
C LYS A 78 -19.92 20.48 12.59
N HIS A 79 -20.14 20.50 13.91
CA HIS A 79 -21.33 21.12 14.51
C HIS A 79 -21.11 22.57 14.96
N THR A 80 -19.89 22.99 15.29
CA THR A 80 -19.59 24.37 15.69
C THR A 80 -19.69 25.35 14.51
N ASN A 81 -19.62 24.85 13.26
CA ASN A 81 -19.91 25.66 12.07
C ASN A 81 -21.41 25.86 11.79
N ASP A 82 -22.30 25.12 12.47
CA ASP A 82 -23.76 25.28 12.31
C ASP A 82 -24.36 26.26 13.34
N ASP A 83 -23.65 26.57 14.43
CA ASP A 83 -24.15 27.42 15.53
C ASP A 83 -23.82 28.93 15.38
N THR A 84 -23.29 29.37 14.22
CA THR A 84 -22.96 30.79 13.93
C THR A 84 -23.88 31.46 12.89
N LEU A 85 -25.16 31.08 12.84
CA LEU A 85 -26.23 31.80 12.12
C LEU A 85 -27.30 32.35 13.08
#